data_AF-A0A0E0EC09-F1
#
_entry.id   AF-A0A0E0EC09-F1
#
_cell.length_a   1.000
_cell.length_b   1.000
_cell.length_c   1.000
_cell.angle_alpha   90.00
_cell.angle_beta   90.00
_cell.angle_gamma   90.00
#
_symmetry.space_group_name_H-M   'P 1'
#
loop_
_entity.id
_entity.type
_entity.pdbx_description
1 polymer ?
#
loop_
_entity_poly.entity_id
_entity_poly.type
_entity_poly.pdbx_seq_one_letter_code
_entity_poly.pdbx_strand_id
1 'polypeptide(L)'
;MVEAAACSGMLPLRGEQSVRKINKVHVKGGRGASAIDAQTNSSSRGQVDVQPRKTKQSKSTRGEERRGEERSEGEEDTTHRTESFILSSSVPDSTTHIHSLLSPPPSPLPSPPRLVPLRRAQWRRPPSTPPGSFTEFQLATVVTFLLHETVFFLSGLPSLLFERFGLFAKYKIQKKSNTPSYQNRCVLRLILYHVCVNLPVMVLSYPAFKFMGLRSSLPLPHWTVIVSQVLFYFVLEDFIFYWGHRALHTKWLYKHVHSVHHEYATPFGLTSEYAHPAEILFLGFATIVGPALTGPHLFTLWLWMVLRVLETVEAHSGYHFPWSPSNFLPLYGGSDFHDYHHRVLYTKSGNYASTFVYMDWLFGTDKDYRNAKAIEEKDGKHFMLAADDDDFARAGG
;
A
#
# COMPACT_ATOMS: atom_id res chain seq x y z
N MET A 1 8.01 -13.76 -47.46
CA MET A 1 6.76 -14.52 -47.67
C MET A 1 6.60 -15.39 -46.43
N VAL A 2 5.57 -15.27 -45.59
CA VAL A 2 4.31 -14.49 -45.64
C VAL A 2 4.15 -13.86 -44.25
N GLU A 3 4.34 -12.54 -44.10
CA GLU A 3 3.32 -11.48 -44.16
C GLU A 3 2.53 -11.31 -42.85
N ALA A 4 2.65 -10.13 -42.25
CA ALA A 4 2.01 -9.76 -40.99
C ALA A 4 0.90 -8.75 -41.26
N ALA A 5 -0.32 -9.04 -40.82
CA ALA A 5 -1.47 -8.15 -40.95
C ALA A 5 -1.84 -7.52 -39.59
N ALA A 6 -1.39 -6.29 -39.39
CA ALA A 6 -1.98 -5.42 -38.37
C ALA A 6 -3.35 -4.92 -38.87
N CYS A 7 -4.37 -4.90 -38.01
CA CYS A 7 -5.64 -4.27 -38.34
C CYS A 7 -6.11 -3.37 -37.20
N SER A 8 -6.09 -2.06 -37.46
CA SER A 8 -6.55 -1.02 -36.55
C SER A 8 -8.07 -1.02 -36.43
N GLY A 9 -8.59 -0.84 -35.20
CA GLY A 9 -10.03 -0.83 -34.91
C GLY A 9 -10.41 0.08 -33.75
N MET A 10 -9.92 1.33 -33.74
CA MET A 10 -10.36 2.33 -32.75
C MET A 10 -11.79 2.80 -33.06
N LEU A 11 -12.76 2.33 -32.29
CA LEU A 11 -14.10 2.91 -32.21
C LEU A 11 -14.24 3.80 -30.96
N PRO A 12 -14.70 5.06 -31.08
CA PRO A 12 -14.86 5.96 -29.94
C PRO A 12 -16.18 5.68 -29.20
N LEU A 13 -16.12 5.11 -28.00
CA LEU A 13 -17.29 5.00 -27.12
C LEU A 13 -17.63 6.36 -26.49
N ARG A 14 -18.40 7.15 -27.23
CA ARG A 14 -18.97 8.44 -26.79
C ARG A 14 -20.15 8.20 -25.83
N GLY A 15 -19.86 7.91 -24.57
CA GLY A 15 -20.86 7.75 -23.51
C GLY A 15 -21.30 9.08 -22.91
N GLU A 16 -22.34 9.70 -23.46
CA GLU A 16 -22.99 10.87 -22.83
C GLU A 16 -23.76 10.45 -21.58
N GLN A 17 -23.17 10.60 -20.40
CA GLN A 17 -23.91 10.54 -19.13
C GLN A 17 -24.62 11.87 -18.87
N SER A 18 -25.93 11.88 -19.09
CA SER A 18 -26.81 13.01 -18.86
C SER A 18 -26.83 13.43 -17.38
N VAL A 19 -26.17 14.54 -17.06
CA VAL A 19 -26.23 15.16 -15.74
C VAL A 19 -27.60 15.84 -15.57
N ARG A 20 -28.57 15.12 -14.99
CA ARG A 20 -29.85 15.73 -14.56
C ARG A 20 -29.62 16.69 -13.40
N LYS A 21 -29.40 17.97 -13.72
CA LYS A 21 -29.50 19.07 -12.76
C LYS A 21 -30.94 19.17 -12.26
N ILE A 22 -31.15 18.92 -10.97
CA ILE A 22 -32.41 19.25 -10.28
C ILE A 22 -32.41 20.77 -10.04
N ASN A 23 -33.00 21.54 -10.95
CA ASN A 23 -33.23 22.96 -10.72
C ASN A 23 -34.45 23.14 -9.82
N LYS A 24 -34.22 23.72 -8.63
CA LYS A 24 -35.29 24.41 -7.88
C LYS A 24 -35.87 25.51 -8.78
N VAL A 25 -37.16 25.44 -9.08
CA VAL A 25 -37.88 26.57 -9.68
C VAL A 25 -38.82 27.17 -8.65
N HIS A 26 -38.68 28.48 -8.50
CA HIS A 26 -39.32 29.33 -7.51
C HIS A 26 -40.72 29.71 -8.01
N VAL A 27 -41.77 29.50 -7.20
CA VAL A 27 -43.14 29.91 -7.56
C VAL A 27 -43.27 31.42 -7.43
N LYS A 28 -43.54 32.11 -8.54
CA LYS A 28 -44.08 33.48 -8.57
C LYS A 28 -45.33 33.49 -9.44
N GLY A 29 -46.47 33.87 -8.87
CA GLY A 29 -47.75 33.97 -9.58
C GLY A 29 -47.91 35.28 -10.35
N GLY A 30 -48.89 35.35 -11.25
CA GLY A 30 -49.09 36.54 -12.09
C GLY A 30 -50.29 36.56 -13.05
N ARG A 31 -51.52 36.54 -12.51
CA ARG A 31 -52.78 37.10 -13.09
C ARG A 31 -53.45 36.43 -14.32
N GLY A 32 -54.77 36.30 -14.22
CA GLY A 32 -55.68 36.28 -15.39
C GLY A 32 -57.07 35.69 -15.12
N ALA A 33 -58.06 36.55 -14.75
CA ALA A 33 -59.52 36.42 -14.94
C ALA A 33 -60.27 35.13 -14.46
N SER A 34 -61.52 35.14 -14.00
CA SER A 34 -62.47 36.20 -13.55
C SER A 34 -63.65 35.56 -12.78
N ALA A 35 -64.45 36.42 -12.12
CA ALA A 35 -65.86 36.24 -11.73
C ALA A 35 -66.24 35.44 -10.46
N ILE A 36 -67.22 36.01 -9.74
CA ILE A 36 -68.16 35.50 -8.71
C ILE A 36 -67.57 34.75 -7.48
N ASP A 37 -68.05 34.96 -6.24
CA ASP A 37 -69.28 35.63 -5.79
C ASP A 37 -69.11 36.38 -4.45
N ALA A 38 -70.15 37.11 -4.02
CA ALA A 38 -70.10 38.00 -2.86
C ALA A 38 -70.28 37.29 -1.50
N GLN A 39 -69.58 37.77 -0.45
CA GLN A 39 -70.22 38.06 0.84
C GLN A 39 -69.37 38.94 1.78
N THR A 40 -70.08 39.69 2.64
CA THR A 40 -69.57 40.71 3.56
C THR A 40 -69.10 40.14 4.89
N ASN A 41 -67.98 40.65 5.43
CA ASN A 41 -68.01 41.17 6.81
C ASN A 41 -66.88 42.16 7.12
N SER A 42 -67.14 43.04 8.09
CA SER A 42 -66.25 44.10 8.55
C SER A 42 -65.32 43.66 9.68
N SER A 43 -64.11 44.23 9.78
CA SER A 43 -63.67 44.96 10.99
C SER A 43 -62.33 45.69 10.80
N SER A 44 -62.14 46.71 11.62
CA SER A 44 -61.22 47.84 11.58
C SER A 44 -59.71 47.61 11.81
N ARG A 45 -58.90 48.47 11.17
CA ARG A 45 -57.75 49.27 11.69
C ARG A 45 -56.62 48.59 12.49
N GLY A 46 -55.38 48.87 12.07
CA GLY A 46 -54.18 48.72 12.91
C GLY A 46 -52.86 48.94 12.15
N GLN A 47 -52.47 50.20 11.93
CA GLN A 47 -51.25 50.58 11.19
C GLN A 47 -50.26 51.30 12.12
N VAL A 48 -49.05 50.76 12.30
CA VAL A 48 -47.88 51.50 12.84
C VAL A 48 -46.59 50.98 12.19
N ASP A 49 -45.96 51.82 11.38
CA ASP A 49 -44.54 51.72 11.01
C ASP A 49 -43.66 52.15 12.19
N VAL A 50 -42.52 51.47 12.44
CA VAL A 50 -41.20 52.12 12.69
C VAL A 50 -40.06 51.16 12.35
N GLN A 51 -39.22 51.56 11.38
CA GLN A 51 -37.76 51.37 11.41
C GLN A 51 -37.16 52.79 11.34
N PRO A 52 -36.00 53.08 11.98
CA PRO A 52 -34.72 52.62 11.41
C PRO A 52 -33.55 52.44 12.40
N ARG A 53 -32.42 51.88 11.93
CA ARG A 53 -31.21 52.64 11.49
C ARG A 53 -29.92 51.81 11.62
N LYS A 54 -29.04 51.98 10.63
CA LYS A 54 -27.67 51.42 10.59
C LYS A 54 -26.71 52.28 11.41
N THR A 55 -25.66 51.68 11.96
CA THR A 55 -24.37 52.35 12.16
C THR A 55 -23.21 51.41 11.87
N LYS A 56 -22.31 51.84 10.97
CA LYS A 56 -20.94 51.32 10.88
C LYS A 56 -20.12 51.98 11.98
N GLN A 57 -19.08 51.32 12.47
CA GLN A 57 -17.89 52.03 12.94
C GLN A 57 -16.61 51.35 12.48
N SER A 58 -15.57 52.16 12.31
CA SER A 58 -14.24 51.83 11.81
C SER A 58 -13.23 52.62 12.64
N LYS A 59 -11.92 52.45 12.39
CA LYS A 59 -10.78 53.17 13.00
C LYS A 59 -10.43 52.69 14.43
N SER A 60 -9.17 52.76 14.91
CA SER A 60 -7.90 53.21 14.28
C SER A 60 -6.65 52.72 15.03
N THR A 61 -5.55 52.66 14.28
CA THR A 61 -4.11 52.51 14.56
C THR A 61 -3.50 53.07 15.86
N ARG A 62 -2.51 52.34 16.41
CA ARG A 62 -1.10 52.73 16.72
C ARG A 62 -0.39 51.48 17.31
N GLY A 63 0.93 51.25 17.22
CA GLY A 63 2.03 52.08 16.72
C GLY A 63 3.13 52.28 17.80
N GLU A 64 4.40 52.29 17.35
CA GLU A 64 5.64 52.63 18.09
C GLU A 64 6.09 51.65 19.23
N GLU A 65 7.31 51.05 19.31
CA GLU A 65 8.43 50.88 18.35
C GLU A 65 9.39 49.64 18.59
N ARG A 66 10.74 49.76 18.75
CA ARG A 66 11.81 48.72 18.59
C ARG A 66 12.75 48.43 19.79
N ARG A 67 13.43 47.24 19.77
CA ARG A 67 14.89 46.96 19.99
C ARG A 67 15.14 45.46 19.66
N GLY A 68 16.24 44.99 19.07
CA GLY A 68 17.41 45.66 18.50
C GLY A 68 18.73 45.05 19.02
N GLU A 69 19.26 44.00 18.38
CA GLU A 69 20.65 43.56 18.58
C GLU A 69 21.17 42.77 17.36
N GLU A 70 22.37 43.10 16.90
CA GLU A 70 23.03 42.62 15.67
C GLU A 70 24.54 42.53 15.94
N ARG A 71 25.15 41.38 15.62
CA ARG A 71 26.60 41.10 15.71
C ARG A 71 26.86 39.72 15.09
N SER A 72 27.98 39.44 14.42
CA SER A 72 28.92 40.25 13.64
C SER A 72 29.80 39.26 12.87
N GLU A 73 30.23 39.60 11.66
CA GLU A 73 31.07 38.72 10.83
C GLU A 73 32.46 38.50 11.45
N GLY A 74 33.09 37.38 11.05
CA GLY A 74 34.41 36.96 11.50
C GLY A 74 35.05 36.10 10.41
N GLU A 75 35.65 36.77 9.43
CA GLU A 75 36.45 36.19 8.35
C GLU A 75 37.91 36.14 8.81
N GLU A 76 38.60 35.00 8.65
CA GLU A 76 40.04 34.90 8.95
C GLU A 76 40.77 34.06 7.89
N ASP A 77 41.94 34.55 7.51
CA ASP A 77 42.66 34.21 6.27
C ASP A 77 43.69 33.08 6.46
N THR A 78 44.11 32.55 5.33
CA THR A 78 45.12 31.53 5.09
C THR A 78 46.48 31.75 5.76
N THR A 79 47.20 30.65 6.01
CA THR A 79 48.65 30.60 5.75
C THR A 79 49.16 29.16 5.61
N HIS A 80 49.74 28.84 4.45
CA HIS A 80 50.54 27.63 4.27
C HIS A 80 51.89 27.78 4.98
N ARG A 81 52.33 26.73 5.69
CA ARG A 81 53.72 26.63 6.16
C ARG A 81 54.43 25.45 5.51
N THR A 82 55.19 25.75 4.46
CA THR A 82 56.20 24.84 3.89
C THR A 82 57.49 24.97 4.69
N GLU A 83 58.05 23.86 5.16
CA GLU A 83 59.44 23.81 5.60
C GLU A 83 60.21 22.76 4.80
N SER A 84 61.18 23.26 4.03
CA SER A 84 62.16 22.49 3.27
C SER A 84 63.46 22.40 4.07
N PHE A 85 64.09 21.22 4.06
CA PHE A 85 65.47 21.07 4.54
C PHE A 85 66.33 20.50 3.41
N ILE A 86 67.37 21.24 3.04
CA ILE A 86 68.39 20.85 2.08
C ILE A 86 69.72 20.60 2.82
N LEU A 87 70.48 19.66 2.27
CA LEU A 87 71.82 19.22 2.64
C LEU A 87 72.77 20.28 3.22
N SER A 88 73.67 19.81 4.09
CA SER A 88 75.06 20.26 4.08
C SER A 88 76.01 19.07 4.27
N SER A 89 77.12 19.08 3.55
CA SER A 89 78.14 18.04 3.49
C SER A 89 79.47 18.55 4.05
N SER A 90 80.23 17.69 4.75
CA SER A 90 81.68 17.86 4.92
C SER A 90 82.37 16.53 5.23
N VAL A 91 83.61 16.42 4.73
CA VAL A 91 84.50 15.25 4.55
C VAL A 91 85.92 15.85 4.41
N PRO A 92 87.07 15.15 4.61
CA PRO A 92 87.40 13.94 5.37
C PRO A 92 88.41 14.22 6.52
N ASP A 93 88.99 13.18 7.14
CA ASP A 93 90.46 13.07 7.13
C ASP A 93 90.96 11.61 7.16
N SER A 94 92.25 11.39 6.88
CA SER A 94 92.76 10.15 6.26
C SER A 94 94.03 9.59 6.92
N THR A 95 94.10 8.28 7.18
CA THR A 95 95.37 7.50 7.23
C THR A 95 95.15 5.98 7.16
N THR A 96 95.57 5.36 6.04
CA THR A 96 96.54 4.23 5.90
C THR A 96 96.62 3.09 6.94
N HIS A 97 96.89 1.81 6.62
CA HIS A 97 97.18 1.10 5.34
C HIS A 97 96.86 -0.43 5.47
N ILE A 98 96.18 -0.98 4.45
CA ILE A 98 96.31 -2.31 3.79
C ILE A 98 97.07 -3.45 4.53
N HIS A 99 96.42 -4.62 4.76
CA HIS A 99 96.78 -5.90 4.08
C HIS A 99 95.79 -7.08 4.32
N SER A 100 95.26 -7.61 3.20
CA SER A 100 94.93 -9.02 2.92
C SER A 100 94.23 -9.90 3.97
N LEU A 101 92.91 -10.12 3.81
CA LEU A 101 92.25 -11.40 4.10
C LEU A 101 91.30 -11.79 2.96
N LEU A 102 91.23 -13.09 2.66
CA LEU A 102 90.56 -13.68 1.50
C LEU A 102 89.03 -13.49 1.53
N SER A 103 88.45 -13.13 0.38
CA SER A 103 87.01 -13.25 0.14
C SER A 103 86.59 -14.72 0.11
N PRO A 104 85.48 -15.11 0.78
CA PRO A 104 84.90 -16.45 0.60
C PRO A 104 84.30 -16.60 -0.81
N PRO A 105 84.19 -17.84 -1.34
CA PRO A 105 83.62 -18.08 -2.66
C PRO A 105 82.11 -17.75 -2.70
N PRO A 106 81.56 -17.38 -3.88
CA PRO A 106 80.16 -17.02 -4.00
C PRO A 106 79.24 -18.22 -3.74
N SER A 107 78.17 -17.97 -2.99
CA SER A 107 77.10 -18.95 -2.74
C SER A 107 76.46 -19.43 -4.05
N PRO A 108 76.09 -20.72 -4.17
CA PRO A 108 75.41 -21.22 -5.36
C PRO A 108 74.04 -20.55 -5.54
N LEU A 109 73.70 -20.26 -6.80
CA LEU A 109 72.40 -19.70 -7.19
C LEU A 109 71.23 -20.58 -6.70
N PRO A 110 70.11 -20.01 -6.26
CA PRO A 110 68.93 -20.78 -5.89
C PRO A 110 68.39 -21.55 -7.11
N SER A 111 68.05 -22.81 -6.88
CA SER A 111 67.44 -23.66 -7.92
C SER A 111 66.08 -23.09 -8.37
N PRO A 112 65.73 -23.21 -9.66
CA PRO A 112 64.45 -22.70 -10.16
C PRO A 112 63.29 -23.40 -9.43
N PRO A 113 62.17 -22.68 -9.18
CA PRO A 113 61.03 -23.26 -8.49
C PRO A 113 60.52 -24.48 -9.26
N ARG A 114 60.29 -25.60 -8.55
CA ARG A 114 59.68 -26.79 -9.16
C ARG A 114 58.34 -26.39 -9.76
N LEU A 115 58.17 -26.66 -11.06
CA LEU A 115 56.87 -26.58 -11.71
C LEU A 115 55.92 -27.55 -11.02
N VAL A 116 55.09 -27.01 -10.12
CA VAL A 116 53.93 -27.73 -9.59
C VAL A 116 53.04 -28.03 -10.80
N PRO A 117 52.66 -29.30 -11.05
CA PRO A 117 51.74 -29.58 -12.15
C PRO A 117 50.47 -28.77 -11.92
N LEU A 118 50.07 -27.98 -12.93
CA LEU A 118 48.76 -27.35 -12.93
C LEU A 118 47.74 -28.46 -12.71
N ARG A 119 47.17 -28.54 -11.50
CA ARG A 119 46.00 -29.36 -11.23
C ARG A 119 44.97 -28.89 -12.25
N ARG A 120 44.68 -29.74 -13.26
CA ARG A 120 43.51 -29.55 -14.12
C ARG A 120 42.38 -29.16 -13.19
N ALA A 121 41.75 -28.02 -13.46
CA ALA A 121 40.52 -27.64 -12.79
C ALA A 121 39.51 -28.75 -13.08
N GLN A 122 39.44 -29.71 -12.15
CA GLN A 122 38.47 -30.79 -12.21
C GLN A 122 37.15 -30.09 -11.92
N TRP A 123 36.46 -29.72 -13.00
CA TRP A 123 35.09 -29.24 -12.98
C TRP A 123 34.29 -30.27 -12.19
N ARG A 124 34.14 -30.03 -10.89
CA ARG A 124 33.22 -30.77 -10.04
C ARG A 124 31.87 -30.49 -10.68
N ARG A 125 31.28 -31.50 -11.32
CA ARG A 125 29.89 -31.41 -11.77
C ARG A 125 29.09 -30.93 -10.56
N PRO A 126 28.21 -29.92 -10.71
CA PRO A 126 27.33 -29.55 -9.61
C PRO A 126 26.61 -30.82 -9.13
N PRO A 127 26.41 -31.00 -7.81
CA PRO A 127 25.77 -32.20 -7.30
C PRO A 127 24.44 -32.38 -8.02
N SER A 128 24.29 -33.51 -8.70
CA SER A 128 23.07 -33.83 -9.44
C SER A 128 21.93 -33.88 -8.44
N THR A 129 20.98 -32.95 -8.56
CA THR A 129 19.73 -32.97 -7.81
C THR A 129 19.09 -34.36 -7.96
N PRO A 130 18.78 -35.06 -6.86
CA PRO A 130 18.24 -36.41 -6.95
C PRO A 130 16.94 -36.39 -7.78
N PRO A 131 16.70 -37.40 -8.65
CA PRO A 131 15.52 -37.44 -9.49
C PRO A 131 14.25 -37.37 -8.63
N GLY A 132 13.35 -36.43 -8.94
CA GLY A 132 12.16 -36.13 -8.15
C GLY A 132 12.28 -34.93 -7.19
N SER A 133 13.45 -34.29 -7.07
CA SER A 133 13.60 -33.04 -6.29
C SER A 133 13.46 -31.79 -7.18
N PHE A 134 12.75 -30.78 -6.70
CA PHE A 134 12.65 -29.47 -7.35
C PHE A 134 13.93 -28.65 -7.14
N THR A 135 14.35 -27.92 -8.18
CA THR A 135 15.41 -26.90 -8.06
C THR A 135 14.95 -25.69 -7.26
N GLU A 136 15.87 -24.96 -6.64
CA GLU A 136 15.57 -23.69 -5.94
C GLU A 136 14.83 -22.69 -6.83
N PHE A 137 15.15 -22.65 -8.14
CA PHE A 137 14.42 -21.85 -9.13
C PHE A 137 12.96 -22.31 -9.26
N GLN A 138 12.69 -23.60 -9.46
CA GLN A 138 11.33 -24.12 -9.55
C GLN A 138 10.53 -23.91 -8.26
N LEU A 139 11.19 -24.05 -7.10
CA LEU A 139 10.57 -23.79 -5.79
C LEU A 139 10.19 -22.30 -5.65
N ALA A 140 11.15 -21.39 -5.91
CA ALA A 140 10.95 -19.95 -5.77
C ALA A 140 10.04 -19.32 -6.82
N THR A 141 9.81 -19.99 -7.96
CA THR A 141 8.96 -19.48 -9.05
C THR A 141 7.66 -20.28 -9.17
N VAL A 142 7.68 -21.44 -9.84
CA VAL A 142 6.49 -22.24 -10.17
C VAL A 142 5.75 -22.73 -8.92
N VAL A 143 6.46 -23.27 -7.92
CA VAL A 143 5.80 -23.77 -6.69
C VAL A 143 5.28 -22.61 -5.85
N THR A 144 6.01 -21.49 -5.77
CA THR A 144 5.55 -20.25 -5.12
C THR A 144 4.27 -19.72 -5.77
N PHE A 145 4.24 -19.68 -7.11
CA PHE A 145 3.06 -19.28 -7.87
C PHE A 145 1.87 -20.23 -7.63
N LEU A 146 2.07 -21.54 -7.74
CA LEU A 146 0.99 -22.51 -7.48
C LEU A 146 0.46 -22.42 -6.04
N LEU A 147 1.34 -22.19 -5.05
CA LEU A 147 0.94 -21.98 -3.65
C LEU A 147 0.12 -20.70 -3.49
N HIS A 148 0.57 -19.60 -4.12
CA HIS A 148 -0.14 -18.32 -4.16
C HIS A 148 -1.54 -18.46 -4.75
N GLU A 149 -1.65 -18.98 -5.99
CA GLU A 149 -2.95 -19.18 -6.66
C GLU A 149 -3.88 -20.08 -5.85
N THR A 150 -3.33 -21.15 -5.24
CA THR A 150 -4.11 -22.06 -4.39
C THR A 150 -4.68 -21.34 -3.17
N VAL A 151 -3.87 -20.56 -2.44
CA VAL A 151 -4.33 -19.83 -1.25
C VAL A 151 -5.29 -18.71 -1.64
N PHE A 152 -4.98 -17.93 -2.67
CA PHE A 152 -5.81 -16.83 -3.16
C PHE A 152 -7.21 -17.31 -3.58
N PHE A 153 -7.29 -18.30 -4.49
CA PHE A 153 -8.59 -18.78 -4.95
C PHE A 153 -9.35 -19.55 -3.87
N LEU A 154 -8.70 -20.40 -3.05
CA LEU A 154 -9.42 -21.15 -2.00
C LEU A 154 -9.94 -20.24 -0.88
N SER A 155 -9.26 -19.14 -0.55
CA SER A 155 -9.74 -18.17 0.46
C SER A 155 -10.75 -17.19 -0.12
N GLY A 156 -10.62 -16.77 -1.38
CA GLY A 156 -11.51 -15.79 -2.00
C GLY A 156 -12.83 -16.37 -2.53
N LEU A 157 -12.81 -17.59 -3.08
CA LEU A 157 -14.01 -18.25 -3.63
C LEU A 157 -15.20 -18.36 -2.64
N PRO A 158 -15.01 -18.68 -1.35
CA PRO A 158 -16.11 -18.69 -0.37
C PRO A 158 -16.95 -17.42 -0.39
N SER A 159 -16.36 -16.23 -0.33
CA SER A 159 -17.08 -14.95 -0.36
C SER A 159 -17.88 -14.74 -1.67
N LEU A 160 -17.31 -15.14 -2.81
CA LEU A 160 -17.97 -15.11 -4.10
C LEU A 160 -19.21 -16.04 -4.13
N LEU A 161 -19.08 -17.25 -3.57
CA LEU A 161 -20.18 -18.21 -3.48
C LEU A 161 -21.26 -17.73 -2.50
N PHE A 162 -20.87 -17.13 -1.38
CA PHE A 162 -21.80 -16.53 -0.43
C PHE A 162 -22.63 -15.43 -1.08
N GLU A 163 -22.01 -14.55 -1.88
CA GLU A 163 -22.71 -13.50 -2.62
C GLU A 163 -23.65 -14.08 -3.69
N ARG A 164 -23.21 -15.09 -4.44
CA ARG A 164 -24.02 -15.72 -5.51
C ARG A 164 -25.27 -16.44 -5.00
N PHE A 165 -25.16 -17.11 -3.87
CA PHE A 165 -26.24 -17.92 -3.31
C PHE A 165 -26.99 -17.23 -2.15
N GLY A 166 -26.66 -15.97 -1.84
CA GLY A 166 -27.27 -15.23 -0.73
C GLY A 166 -26.96 -15.80 0.66
N LEU A 167 -25.91 -16.63 0.78
CA LEU A 167 -25.52 -17.23 2.05
C LEU A 167 -24.93 -16.16 2.96
N PHE A 168 -25.11 -16.34 4.27
CA PHE A 168 -24.57 -15.45 5.30
C PHE A 168 -24.95 -13.97 5.14
N ALA A 169 -26.08 -13.66 4.49
CA ALA A 169 -26.52 -12.28 4.20
C ALA A 169 -26.59 -11.37 5.44
N LYS A 170 -26.83 -11.92 6.64
CA LYS A 170 -26.79 -11.18 7.92
C LYS A 170 -25.41 -10.65 8.33
N TYR A 171 -24.34 -11.19 7.76
CA TYR A 171 -22.95 -10.80 7.98
C TYR A 171 -22.38 -9.97 6.82
N LYS A 172 -23.18 -9.69 5.79
CA LYS A 172 -22.74 -8.90 4.64
C LYS A 172 -22.77 -7.42 4.97
N ILE A 173 -21.66 -6.72 4.73
CA ILE A 173 -21.48 -5.31 5.11
C ILE A 173 -22.36 -4.40 4.25
N GLN A 174 -22.27 -4.53 2.92
CA GLN A 174 -23.14 -3.80 1.98
C GLN A 174 -24.32 -4.65 1.52
N LYS A 175 -25.52 -4.07 1.53
CA LYS A 175 -26.75 -4.71 1.01
C LYS A 175 -26.74 -4.91 -0.52
N LYS A 176 -25.95 -4.11 -1.24
CA LYS A 176 -25.75 -4.27 -2.69
C LYS A 176 -24.90 -5.53 -2.95
N SER A 177 -25.08 -6.14 -4.11
CA SER A 177 -24.23 -7.26 -4.57
C SER A 177 -23.90 -7.08 -6.05
N ASN A 178 -22.80 -7.67 -6.50
CA ASN A 178 -22.42 -7.67 -7.90
C ASN A 178 -23.23 -8.74 -8.66
N THR A 179 -23.46 -8.52 -9.97
CA THR A 179 -24.12 -9.54 -10.78
C THR A 179 -23.15 -10.70 -11.06
N PRO A 180 -23.63 -11.95 -11.24
CA PRO A 180 -22.77 -13.08 -11.58
C PRO A 180 -21.94 -12.87 -12.85
N SER A 181 -22.49 -12.16 -13.85
CA SER A 181 -21.77 -11.78 -15.06
C SER A 181 -20.64 -10.79 -14.78
N TYR A 182 -20.80 -9.86 -13.85
CA TYR A 182 -19.75 -8.91 -13.47
C TYR A 182 -18.62 -9.62 -12.73
N GLN A 183 -18.96 -10.45 -11.74
CA GLN A 183 -18.01 -11.29 -11.02
C GLN A 183 -17.21 -12.21 -11.97
N ASN A 184 -17.86 -12.83 -12.96
CA ASN A 184 -17.16 -13.66 -13.96
C ASN A 184 -16.11 -12.87 -14.77
N ARG A 185 -16.35 -11.58 -15.06
CA ARG A 185 -15.35 -10.71 -15.71
C ARG A 185 -14.16 -10.42 -14.79
N CYS A 186 -14.41 -10.25 -13.49
CA CYS A 186 -13.35 -10.13 -12.48
C CYS A 186 -12.45 -11.37 -12.48
N VAL A 187 -13.04 -12.56 -12.28
CA VAL A 187 -12.32 -13.84 -12.23
C VAL A 187 -11.51 -14.12 -13.50
N LEU A 188 -12.07 -13.88 -14.68
CA LEU A 188 -11.36 -14.09 -15.95
C LEU A 188 -10.16 -13.13 -16.11
N ARG A 189 -10.31 -11.86 -15.68
CA ARG A 189 -9.22 -10.87 -15.71
C ARG A 189 -8.13 -11.18 -14.68
N LEU A 190 -8.50 -11.63 -13.48
CA LEU A 190 -7.56 -12.08 -12.45
C LEU A 190 -6.69 -13.22 -12.97
N ILE A 191 -7.28 -14.30 -13.47
CA ILE A 191 -6.54 -15.44 -14.05
C ILE A 191 -5.56 -14.96 -15.14
N LEU A 192 -5.99 -14.04 -16.01
CA LEU A 192 -5.14 -13.45 -17.03
C LEU A 192 -3.98 -12.64 -16.43
N TYR A 193 -4.23 -11.79 -15.43
CA TYR A 193 -3.20 -10.96 -14.80
C TYR A 193 -2.22 -11.80 -13.97
N HIS A 194 -2.68 -12.84 -13.28
CA HIS A 194 -1.81 -13.72 -12.50
C HIS A 194 -0.86 -14.50 -13.42
N VAL A 195 -1.37 -15.04 -14.53
CA VAL A 195 -0.55 -15.80 -15.50
C VAL A 195 0.33 -14.88 -16.38
N CYS A 196 -0.16 -13.71 -16.79
CA CYS A 196 0.57 -12.83 -17.72
C CYS A 196 1.37 -11.69 -17.06
N VAL A 197 1.18 -11.44 -15.75
CA VAL A 197 1.93 -10.42 -14.98
C VAL A 197 2.64 -11.07 -13.79
N ASN A 198 1.89 -11.69 -12.85
CA ASN A 198 2.49 -12.17 -11.59
C ASN A 198 3.53 -13.28 -11.84
N LEU A 199 3.21 -14.30 -12.64
CA LEU A 199 4.13 -15.39 -12.96
C LEU A 199 5.40 -14.90 -13.68
N PRO A 200 5.35 -14.09 -14.76
CA PRO A 200 6.53 -13.45 -15.34
C PRO A 200 7.34 -12.62 -14.34
N VAL A 201 6.69 -11.84 -13.47
CA VAL A 201 7.39 -11.06 -12.43
C VAL A 201 8.11 -11.97 -11.43
N MET A 202 7.49 -13.06 -10.96
CA MET A 202 8.14 -14.05 -10.09
C MET A 202 9.34 -14.72 -10.78
N VAL A 203 9.21 -15.09 -12.06
CA VAL A 203 10.30 -15.72 -12.84
C VAL A 203 11.47 -14.75 -13.05
N LEU A 204 11.18 -13.50 -13.44
CA LEU A 204 12.19 -12.49 -13.76
C LEU A 204 12.86 -11.90 -12.50
N SER A 205 12.20 -11.91 -11.35
CA SER A 205 12.77 -11.43 -10.07
C SER A 205 13.66 -12.45 -9.36
N TYR A 206 13.63 -13.74 -9.73
CA TYR A 206 14.45 -14.77 -9.08
C TYR A 206 15.95 -14.43 -8.95
N PRO A 207 16.64 -13.89 -9.99
CA PRO A 207 18.04 -13.49 -9.85
C PRO A 207 18.25 -12.38 -8.80
N ALA A 208 17.30 -11.44 -8.67
CA ALA A 208 17.34 -10.40 -7.65
C ALA A 208 17.14 -11.00 -6.24
N PHE A 209 16.17 -11.92 -6.06
CA PHE A 209 16.01 -12.64 -4.80
C PHE A 209 17.25 -13.45 -4.41
N LYS A 210 17.92 -14.10 -5.38
CA LYS A 210 19.20 -14.79 -5.13
C LYS A 210 20.31 -13.84 -4.73
N PHE A 211 20.41 -12.66 -5.36
CA PHE A 211 21.34 -11.61 -4.96
C PHE A 211 21.05 -11.06 -3.56
N MET A 212 19.76 -10.90 -3.20
CA MET A 212 19.28 -10.51 -1.87
C MET A 212 19.43 -11.63 -0.82
N GLY A 213 19.97 -12.80 -1.17
CA GLY A 213 20.32 -13.84 -0.22
C GLY A 213 19.23 -14.88 0.09
N LEU A 214 18.22 -15.03 -0.77
CA LEU A 214 17.21 -16.11 -0.69
C LEU A 214 17.89 -17.50 -0.60
N ARG A 215 17.41 -18.35 0.31
CA ARG A 215 17.92 -19.72 0.53
C ARG A 215 16.77 -20.73 0.60
N SER A 216 16.91 -21.90 -0.02
CA SER A 216 15.97 -23.03 0.16
C SER A 216 16.60 -24.28 0.83
N SER A 217 17.82 -24.18 1.36
CA SER A 217 18.55 -25.31 1.95
C SER A 217 18.20 -25.53 3.41
N LEU A 218 18.02 -26.80 3.80
CA LEU A 218 17.90 -27.22 5.20
C LEU A 218 19.21 -26.96 6.00
N PRO A 219 19.14 -26.80 7.34
CA PRO A 219 17.95 -26.84 8.18
C PRO A 219 17.05 -25.59 8.01
N LEU A 220 15.76 -25.72 8.37
CA LEU A 220 14.87 -24.56 8.43
C LEU A 220 15.37 -23.55 9.48
N PRO A 221 15.08 -22.25 9.33
CA PRO A 221 15.38 -21.27 10.37
C PRO A 221 14.67 -21.62 11.68
N HIS A 222 15.29 -21.25 12.80
CA HIS A 222 14.64 -21.37 14.10
C HIS A 222 13.34 -20.54 14.13
N TRP A 223 12.29 -21.03 14.77
CA TRP A 223 10.95 -20.43 14.72
C TRP A 223 10.92 -18.96 15.17
N THR A 224 11.79 -18.56 16.10
CA THR A 224 11.93 -17.16 16.53
C THR A 224 12.36 -16.24 15.38
N VAL A 225 13.26 -16.70 14.50
CA VAL A 225 13.70 -15.95 13.30
C VAL A 225 12.52 -15.81 12.32
N ILE A 226 11.77 -16.89 12.12
CA ILE A 226 10.58 -16.91 11.24
C ILE A 226 9.55 -15.89 11.74
N VAL A 227 9.19 -15.95 13.03
CA VAL A 227 8.21 -15.03 13.64
C VAL A 227 8.71 -13.58 13.62
N SER A 228 9.97 -13.32 13.99
CA SER A 228 10.51 -11.95 13.98
C SER A 228 10.56 -11.37 12.56
N GLN A 229 10.89 -12.19 11.55
CA GLN A 229 10.86 -11.78 10.15
C GLN A 229 9.44 -11.47 9.68
N VAL A 230 8.47 -12.37 9.92
CA VAL A 230 7.08 -12.14 9.52
C VAL A 230 6.47 -10.89 10.18
N LEU A 231 6.70 -10.67 11.47
CA LEU A 231 6.25 -9.45 12.17
C LEU A 231 6.91 -8.18 11.59
N PHE A 232 8.20 -8.23 11.30
CA PHE A 232 8.92 -7.13 10.63
C PHE A 232 8.35 -6.84 9.24
N TYR A 233 8.03 -7.88 8.45
CA TYR A 233 7.44 -7.71 7.13
C TYR A 233 6.05 -7.08 7.18
N PHE A 234 5.18 -7.51 8.10
CA PHE A 234 3.86 -6.90 8.31
C PHE A 234 3.96 -5.40 8.62
N VAL A 235 4.84 -4.99 9.55
CA VAL A 235 4.99 -3.57 9.92
C VAL A 235 5.55 -2.74 8.76
N LEU A 236 6.53 -3.28 8.01
CA LEU A 236 7.16 -2.54 6.92
C LEU A 236 6.29 -2.47 5.66
N GLU A 237 5.62 -3.57 5.30
CA GLU A 237 4.68 -3.60 4.17
C GLU A 237 3.51 -2.65 4.44
N ASP A 238 2.89 -2.69 5.62
CA ASP A 238 1.77 -1.80 5.95
C ASP A 238 2.17 -0.32 5.92
N PHE A 239 3.39 0.03 6.38
CA PHE A 239 3.93 1.38 6.26
C PHE A 239 4.09 1.83 4.80
N ILE A 240 4.71 0.99 3.95
CA ILE A 240 4.94 1.31 2.52
C ILE A 240 3.60 1.38 1.77
N PHE A 241 2.71 0.43 2.05
CA PHE A 241 1.37 0.35 1.49
C PHE A 241 0.56 1.60 1.86
N TYR A 242 0.48 1.99 3.13
CA TYR A 242 -0.26 3.17 3.58
C TYR A 242 0.09 4.42 2.75
N TRP A 243 1.38 4.71 2.57
CA TRP A 243 1.82 5.89 1.82
C TRP A 243 1.57 5.77 0.32
N GLY A 244 1.82 4.60 -0.28
CA GLY A 244 1.57 4.38 -1.71
C GLY A 244 0.09 4.34 -2.05
N HIS A 245 -0.74 3.72 -1.23
CA HIS A 245 -2.20 3.68 -1.35
C HIS A 245 -2.80 5.09 -1.20
N ARG A 246 -2.34 5.87 -0.21
CA ARG A 246 -2.71 7.29 -0.09
C ARG A 246 -2.28 8.11 -1.31
N ALA A 247 -1.15 7.79 -1.94
CA ALA A 247 -0.74 8.41 -3.20
C ALA A 247 -1.59 7.94 -4.40
N LEU A 248 -2.00 6.68 -4.45
CA LEU A 248 -2.92 6.13 -5.46
C LEU A 248 -4.27 6.84 -5.46
N HIS A 249 -4.72 7.39 -4.33
CA HIS A 249 -5.92 8.24 -4.23
C HIS A 249 -5.74 9.70 -4.71
N THR A 250 -4.54 10.11 -5.13
CA THR A 250 -4.39 11.39 -5.85
C THR A 250 -5.18 11.37 -7.16
N LYS A 251 -5.79 12.50 -7.53
CA LYS A 251 -6.71 12.62 -8.68
C LYS A 251 -6.21 11.97 -9.99
N TRP A 252 -4.90 12.03 -10.27
CA TRP A 252 -4.33 11.42 -11.49
C TRP A 252 -4.15 9.91 -11.35
N LEU A 253 -3.54 9.43 -10.27
CA LEU A 253 -3.34 8.00 -10.04
C LEU A 253 -4.68 7.28 -9.86
N TYR A 254 -5.62 7.88 -9.14
CA TYR A 254 -6.95 7.32 -8.96
C TYR A 254 -7.62 7.10 -10.32
N LYS A 255 -7.67 8.13 -11.17
CA LYS A 255 -8.38 8.05 -12.45
C LYS A 255 -7.79 7.02 -13.43
N HIS A 256 -6.48 6.80 -13.43
CA HIS A 256 -5.81 6.01 -14.48
C HIS A 256 -5.26 4.66 -13.99
N VAL A 257 -5.18 4.44 -12.67
CA VAL A 257 -4.62 3.24 -12.06
C VAL A 257 -5.64 2.65 -11.08
N HIS A 258 -5.86 3.31 -9.94
CA HIS A 258 -6.57 2.75 -8.80
C HIS A 258 -8.10 2.68 -8.96
N SER A 259 -8.66 3.37 -9.96
CA SER A 259 -10.08 3.22 -10.35
C SER A 259 -10.42 1.83 -10.87
N VAL A 260 -9.43 1.03 -11.27
CA VAL A 260 -9.61 -0.38 -11.62
C VAL A 260 -9.86 -1.20 -10.35
N HIS A 261 -9.11 -0.95 -9.27
CA HIS A 261 -9.34 -1.57 -7.97
C HIS A 261 -10.72 -1.18 -7.40
N HIS A 262 -11.04 0.11 -7.42
CA HIS A 262 -12.36 0.63 -7.04
C HIS A 262 -13.51 0.35 -8.04
N GLU A 263 -13.30 -0.51 -9.06
CA GLU A 263 -14.37 -0.93 -9.99
C GLU A 263 -15.50 -1.70 -9.25
N TYR A 264 -15.16 -2.36 -8.14
CA TYR A 264 -16.07 -3.14 -7.29
C TYR A 264 -16.31 -2.49 -5.93
N ALA A 265 -17.02 -1.35 -5.92
CA ALA A 265 -17.37 -0.62 -4.69
C ALA A 265 -18.09 -1.46 -3.59
N THR A 266 -18.65 -2.62 -3.94
CA THR A 266 -18.92 -3.70 -3.00
C THR A 266 -17.91 -4.83 -3.28
N PRO A 267 -16.84 -4.95 -2.49
CA PRO A 267 -15.81 -5.95 -2.73
C PRO A 267 -16.30 -7.36 -2.37
N PHE A 268 -15.65 -8.35 -2.96
CA PHE A 268 -15.68 -9.76 -2.56
C PHE A 268 -14.24 -10.27 -2.64
N GLY A 269 -13.86 -11.30 -1.88
CA GLY A 269 -12.46 -11.60 -1.54
C GLY A 269 -11.46 -11.68 -2.71
N LEU A 270 -11.90 -12.12 -3.90
CA LEU A 270 -11.06 -12.14 -5.12
C LEU A 270 -10.77 -10.75 -5.72
N THR A 271 -11.53 -9.71 -5.37
CA THR A 271 -11.27 -8.32 -5.80
C THR A 271 -10.03 -7.70 -5.16
N SER A 272 -9.47 -8.31 -4.11
CA SER A 272 -8.23 -7.89 -3.45
C SER A 272 -7.05 -7.72 -4.40
N GLU A 273 -6.91 -8.60 -5.39
CA GLU A 273 -5.85 -8.53 -6.41
C GLU A 273 -6.37 -8.05 -7.78
N TYR A 274 -7.65 -7.64 -7.86
CA TYR A 274 -8.19 -7.03 -9.06
C TYR A 274 -7.73 -5.57 -9.14
N ALA A 275 -6.61 -5.35 -9.80
CA ALA A 275 -5.97 -4.03 -9.89
C ALA A 275 -5.41 -3.76 -11.29
N HIS A 276 -5.03 -2.51 -11.54
CA HIS A 276 -4.28 -2.15 -12.75
C HIS A 276 -2.86 -2.74 -12.68
N PRO A 277 -2.23 -3.20 -13.78
CA PRO A 277 -0.90 -3.83 -13.72
C PRO A 277 0.20 -3.00 -13.04
N ALA A 278 0.16 -1.66 -13.16
CA ALA A 278 1.09 -0.77 -12.45
C ALA A 278 0.90 -0.78 -10.92
N GLU A 279 -0.32 -1.01 -10.45
CA GLU A 279 -0.65 -1.17 -9.03
C GLU A 279 -0.24 -2.54 -8.53
N ILE A 280 -0.49 -3.61 -9.29
CA ILE A 280 0.01 -4.97 -9.00
C ILE A 280 1.54 -4.94 -8.80
N LEU A 281 2.29 -4.22 -9.63
CA LEU A 281 3.74 -4.04 -9.47
C LEU A 281 4.12 -3.27 -8.20
N PHE A 282 3.35 -2.26 -7.81
CA PHE A 282 3.56 -1.52 -6.55
C PHE A 282 3.27 -2.41 -5.33
N LEU A 283 2.16 -3.15 -5.33
CA LEU A 283 1.76 -4.06 -4.26
C LEU A 283 2.76 -5.21 -4.09
N GLY A 284 3.21 -5.80 -5.20
CA GLY A 284 4.28 -6.79 -5.23
C GLY A 284 5.61 -6.22 -4.71
N PHE A 285 5.95 -4.97 -5.05
CA PHE A 285 7.12 -4.30 -4.48
C PHE A 285 7.00 -4.14 -2.95
N ALA A 286 5.91 -3.54 -2.45
CA ALA A 286 5.67 -3.32 -1.02
C ALA A 286 5.77 -4.62 -0.20
N THR A 287 5.15 -5.71 -0.71
CA THR A 287 5.17 -7.05 -0.12
C THR A 287 6.58 -7.66 -0.03
N ILE A 288 7.49 -7.25 -0.90
CA ILE A 288 8.83 -7.86 -1.06
C ILE A 288 9.96 -7.05 -0.42
N VAL A 289 9.79 -5.76 -0.12
CA VAL A 289 10.86 -4.95 0.53
C VAL A 289 11.35 -5.58 1.83
N GLY A 290 10.46 -5.99 2.73
CA GLY A 290 10.82 -6.65 4.00
C GLY A 290 11.65 -7.93 3.79
N PRO A 291 11.15 -8.91 3.01
CA PRO A 291 11.92 -10.07 2.60
C PRO A 291 13.29 -9.72 1.99
N ALA A 292 13.34 -8.78 1.02
CA ALA A 292 14.55 -8.37 0.32
C ALA A 292 15.65 -7.84 1.25
N LEU A 293 15.28 -7.13 2.33
CA LEU A 293 16.22 -6.59 3.31
C LEU A 293 16.83 -7.67 4.23
N THR A 294 16.19 -8.83 4.37
CA THR A 294 16.59 -9.86 5.36
C THR A 294 17.20 -11.11 4.74
N GLY A 295 17.03 -11.35 3.43
CA GLY A 295 17.50 -12.55 2.74
C GLY A 295 16.89 -13.83 3.32
N PRO A 296 15.59 -14.08 3.10
CA PRO A 296 14.84 -15.06 3.88
C PRO A 296 15.19 -16.48 3.47
N HIS A 297 14.84 -17.43 4.33
CA HIS A 297 14.62 -18.79 3.85
C HIS A 297 13.29 -18.85 3.10
N LEU A 298 13.22 -19.64 2.01
CA LEU A 298 12.04 -19.74 1.15
C LEU A 298 10.78 -20.15 1.92
N PHE A 299 10.91 -21.00 2.95
CA PHE A 299 9.81 -21.33 3.85
C PHE A 299 9.24 -20.09 4.59
N THR A 300 10.09 -19.17 5.06
CA THR A 300 9.63 -17.92 5.69
C THR A 300 8.94 -17.02 4.67
N LEU A 301 9.45 -16.96 3.44
CA LEU A 301 8.83 -16.21 2.34
C LEU A 301 7.46 -16.78 1.96
N TRP A 302 7.31 -18.11 1.93
CA TRP A 302 6.02 -18.77 1.73
C TRP A 302 5.06 -18.51 2.87
N LEU A 303 5.48 -18.63 4.14
CA LEU A 303 4.62 -18.33 5.29
C LEU A 303 4.16 -16.86 5.27
N TRP A 304 5.06 -15.93 4.98
CA TRP A 304 4.73 -14.52 4.79
C TRP A 304 3.69 -14.30 3.70
N MET A 305 3.93 -14.86 2.51
CA MET A 305 3.02 -14.74 1.36
C MET A 305 1.64 -15.35 1.67
N VAL A 306 1.57 -16.53 2.29
CA VAL A 306 0.29 -17.14 2.70
C VAL A 306 -0.47 -16.24 3.66
N LEU A 307 0.20 -15.68 4.68
CA LEU A 307 -0.43 -14.79 5.65
C LEU A 307 -0.89 -13.47 5.00
N ARG A 308 -0.09 -12.87 4.10
CA ARG A 308 -0.46 -11.64 3.37
C ARG A 308 -1.66 -11.87 2.45
N VAL A 309 -1.70 -12.97 1.70
CA VAL A 309 -2.81 -13.32 0.79
C VAL A 309 -4.10 -13.59 1.59
N LEU A 310 -4.03 -14.38 2.68
CA LEU A 310 -5.20 -14.63 3.53
C LEU A 310 -5.78 -13.34 4.13
N GLU A 311 -4.92 -12.42 4.53
CA GLU A 311 -5.31 -11.16 5.14
C GLU A 311 -5.95 -10.20 4.12
N THR A 312 -5.34 -9.98 2.95
CA THR A 312 -5.93 -9.09 1.93
C THR A 312 -7.26 -9.61 1.41
N VAL A 313 -7.41 -10.94 1.28
CA VAL A 313 -8.68 -11.57 0.91
C VAL A 313 -9.74 -11.44 2.01
N GLU A 314 -9.36 -11.47 3.30
CA GLU A 314 -10.27 -11.21 4.42
C GLU A 314 -10.76 -9.76 4.39
N ALA A 315 -9.84 -8.79 4.25
CA ALA A 315 -10.13 -7.37 4.14
C ALA A 315 -11.06 -7.04 2.95
N HIS A 316 -10.97 -7.80 1.85
CA HIS A 316 -11.85 -7.63 0.68
C HIS A 316 -13.07 -8.53 0.67
N SER A 317 -13.29 -9.34 1.71
CA SER A 317 -14.32 -10.39 1.67
C SER A 317 -15.75 -9.86 1.46
N GLY A 318 -16.04 -8.62 1.89
CA GLY A 318 -17.40 -8.03 1.88
C GLY A 318 -18.31 -8.54 3.01
N TYR A 319 -17.76 -9.35 3.92
CA TYR A 319 -18.46 -9.93 5.07
C TYR A 319 -17.72 -9.63 6.37
N HIS A 320 -18.45 -9.26 7.42
CA HIS A 320 -17.93 -9.12 8.78
C HIS A 320 -18.58 -10.20 9.65
N PHE A 321 -17.78 -11.20 10.02
CA PHE A 321 -18.25 -12.33 10.82
C PHE A 321 -17.98 -12.09 12.31
N PRO A 322 -18.71 -12.76 13.23
CA PRO A 322 -18.38 -12.73 14.66
C PRO A 322 -16.94 -13.18 14.97
N TRP A 323 -16.35 -14.00 14.09
CA TRP A 323 -14.98 -14.48 14.17
C TRP A 323 -13.99 -13.77 13.23
N SER A 324 -14.36 -12.63 12.60
CA SER A 324 -13.41 -11.83 11.83
C SER A 324 -12.26 -11.34 12.73
N PRO A 325 -10.99 -11.31 12.26
CA PRO A 325 -9.85 -10.99 13.13
C PRO A 325 -9.91 -9.60 13.77
N SER A 326 -10.57 -8.63 13.13
CA SER A 326 -10.82 -7.27 13.66
C SER A 326 -11.62 -7.25 14.98
N ASN A 327 -12.32 -8.33 15.34
CA ASN A 327 -13.03 -8.44 16.61
C ASN A 327 -12.11 -8.82 17.79
N PHE A 328 -10.90 -9.30 17.52
CA PHE A 328 -9.97 -9.83 18.55
C PHE A 328 -8.59 -9.17 18.53
N LEU A 329 -8.12 -8.75 17.36
CA LEU A 329 -6.79 -8.16 17.17
C LEU A 329 -6.90 -6.63 17.21
N PRO A 330 -6.38 -5.95 18.25
CA PRO A 330 -6.37 -4.50 18.29
C PRO A 330 -5.56 -3.95 17.12
N LEU A 331 -6.00 -2.79 16.60
CA LEU A 331 -5.44 -2.11 15.41
C LEU A 331 -5.63 -2.84 14.08
N TYR A 332 -6.13 -4.08 14.02
CA TYR A 332 -6.40 -4.76 12.74
C TYR A 332 -7.67 -4.18 12.09
N GLY A 333 -7.57 -3.70 10.84
CA GLY A 333 -8.69 -3.06 10.14
C GLY A 333 -9.74 -4.07 9.69
N GLY A 334 -9.32 -5.08 8.93
CA GLY A 334 -10.19 -6.13 8.40
C GLY A 334 -11.28 -5.63 7.45
N SER A 335 -12.27 -6.50 7.21
CA SER A 335 -13.26 -6.30 6.16
C SER A 335 -14.12 -5.04 6.30
N ASP A 336 -14.60 -4.69 7.50
CA ASP A 336 -15.46 -3.51 7.72
C ASP A 336 -14.73 -2.18 7.46
N PHE A 337 -13.44 -2.11 7.84
CA PHE A 337 -12.60 -0.93 7.60
C PHE A 337 -12.31 -0.70 6.11
N HIS A 338 -12.07 -1.79 5.37
CA HIS A 338 -11.71 -1.70 3.95
C HIS A 338 -12.96 -1.68 3.01
N ASP A 339 -14.07 -2.29 3.40
CA ASP A 339 -15.36 -2.10 2.72
C ASP A 339 -15.82 -0.63 2.77
N TYR A 340 -15.64 0.04 3.92
CA TYR A 340 -15.86 1.48 4.04
C TYR A 340 -15.01 2.29 3.04
N HIS A 341 -13.75 1.89 2.84
CA HIS A 341 -12.85 2.52 1.88
C HIS A 341 -13.40 2.41 0.44
N HIS A 342 -13.75 1.20 -0.01
CA HIS A 342 -14.31 0.96 -1.35
C HIS A 342 -15.65 1.66 -1.58
N ARG A 343 -16.43 1.89 -0.53
CA ARG A 343 -17.74 2.57 -0.56
C ARG A 343 -17.64 4.09 -0.79
N VAL A 344 -16.50 4.71 -0.45
CA VAL A 344 -16.36 6.18 -0.44
C VAL A 344 -15.64 6.68 -1.70
N LEU A 345 -16.14 7.79 -2.27
CA LEU A 345 -15.51 8.42 -3.44
C LEU A 345 -14.12 8.97 -3.11
N TYR A 346 -13.19 8.90 -4.06
CA TYR A 346 -11.80 9.40 -3.94
C TYR A 346 -11.63 10.86 -3.46
N THR A 347 -12.68 11.68 -3.49
CA THR A 347 -12.67 13.05 -2.96
C THR A 347 -12.86 13.13 -1.44
N LYS A 348 -13.18 12.01 -0.80
CA LYS A 348 -13.32 11.81 0.64
C LYS A 348 -12.60 10.54 1.12
N SER A 349 -11.62 10.05 0.36
CA SER A 349 -10.95 8.80 0.71
C SER A 349 -10.11 8.93 1.99
N GLY A 350 -10.13 7.83 2.74
CA GLY A 350 -9.45 7.61 4.01
C GLY A 350 -9.11 6.12 4.10
N ASN A 351 -8.88 5.58 5.29
CA ASN A 351 -8.74 4.14 5.53
C ASN A 351 -7.71 3.47 4.59
N TYR A 352 -6.46 3.96 4.58
CA TYR A 352 -5.42 3.56 3.63
C TYR A 352 -4.54 2.39 4.06
N ALA A 353 -4.59 1.96 5.31
CA ALA A 353 -3.81 0.83 5.84
C ALA A 353 -4.00 -0.48 5.04
N SER A 354 -2.96 -1.30 5.02
CA SER A 354 -2.99 -2.66 4.43
C SER A 354 -3.64 -3.63 5.39
N THR A 355 -3.24 -3.54 6.67
CA THR A 355 -3.60 -4.44 7.76
C THR A 355 -3.85 -3.69 9.06
N PHE A 356 -2.98 -2.74 9.44
CA PHE A 356 -3.03 -2.09 10.74
C PHE A 356 -3.39 -0.60 10.66
N VAL A 357 -4.48 -0.19 11.30
CA VAL A 357 -5.04 1.17 11.20
C VAL A 357 -4.24 2.26 11.93
N TYR A 358 -3.09 1.95 12.50
CA TYR A 358 -2.30 2.89 13.33
C TYR A 358 -1.82 4.11 12.52
N MET A 359 -1.46 3.93 11.24
CA MET A 359 -1.12 5.03 10.35
C MET A 359 -2.33 5.92 10.05
N ASP A 360 -3.50 5.32 9.78
CA ASP A 360 -4.73 6.10 9.58
C ASP A 360 -5.15 6.86 10.84
N TRP A 361 -5.01 6.27 12.01
CA TRP A 361 -5.28 6.94 13.28
C TRP A 361 -4.32 8.12 13.52
N LEU A 362 -3.02 7.91 13.31
CA LEU A 362 -1.97 8.91 13.50
C LEU A 362 -2.13 10.12 12.57
N PHE A 363 -2.43 9.88 11.30
CA PHE A 363 -2.64 10.94 10.31
C PHE A 363 -4.11 11.39 10.21
N GLY A 364 -5.01 10.77 10.96
CA GLY A 364 -6.43 11.10 11.03
C GLY A 364 -7.20 10.83 9.73
N THR A 365 -6.78 9.84 8.94
CA THR A 365 -7.44 9.40 7.70
C THR A 365 -8.53 8.34 7.93
N ASP A 366 -8.78 7.91 9.17
CA ASP A 366 -9.91 7.05 9.57
C ASP A 366 -11.11 7.80 10.20
N LYS A 367 -11.06 9.14 10.28
CA LYS A 367 -12.03 9.94 11.05
C LYS A 367 -13.49 9.73 10.60
N ASP A 368 -13.73 9.72 9.30
CA ASP A 368 -15.08 9.56 8.74
C ASP A 368 -15.62 8.14 8.95
N TYR A 369 -14.75 7.12 8.94
CA TYR A 369 -15.08 5.76 9.34
C TYR A 369 -15.46 5.68 10.82
N ARG A 370 -14.61 6.20 11.73
CA ARG A 370 -14.91 6.21 13.17
C ARG A 370 -16.20 6.98 13.50
N ASN A 371 -16.45 8.09 12.82
CA ASN A 371 -17.70 8.84 12.95
C ASN A 371 -18.91 8.01 12.49
N ALA A 372 -18.79 7.25 11.38
CA ALA A 372 -19.85 6.36 10.91
C ALA A 372 -20.12 5.21 11.90
N LYS A 373 -19.08 4.52 12.40
CA LYS A 373 -19.24 3.47 13.43
C LYS A 373 -19.90 4.03 14.70
N ALA A 374 -19.51 5.22 15.15
CA ALA A 374 -20.11 5.87 16.32
C ALA A 374 -21.59 6.28 16.12
N ILE A 375 -22.05 6.45 14.87
CA ILE A 375 -23.47 6.63 14.54
C ILE A 375 -24.17 5.28 14.48
N GLU A 376 -23.61 4.28 13.79
CA GLU A 376 -24.14 2.90 13.73
C GLU A 376 -24.35 2.30 15.13
N GLU A 377 -23.41 2.51 16.05
CA GLU A 377 -23.55 2.10 17.45
C GLU A 377 -24.67 2.83 18.19
N LYS A 378 -24.85 4.13 17.96
CA LYS A 378 -25.91 4.93 18.60
C LYS A 378 -27.28 4.53 18.07
N ASP A 379 -27.41 4.37 16.77
CA ASP A 379 -28.67 4.00 16.12
C ASP A 379 -29.02 2.52 16.42
N GLY A 380 -28.02 1.63 16.50
CA GLY A 380 -28.20 0.26 16.96
C GLY A 380 -28.62 0.18 18.44
N LYS A 381 -28.02 1.00 19.31
CA LYS A 381 -28.45 1.15 20.71
C LYS A 381 -29.83 1.80 20.82
N HIS A 382 -30.17 2.78 19.98
CA HIS A 382 -31.50 3.39 19.94
C HIS A 382 -32.56 2.41 19.43
N PHE A 383 -32.21 1.51 18.51
CA PHE A 383 -33.11 0.44 18.07
C PHE A 383 -33.34 -0.60 19.16
N MET A 384 -32.32 -0.95 19.96
CA MET A 384 -32.49 -1.82 21.12
C MET A 384 -33.27 -1.14 22.26
N LEU A 385 -32.95 0.11 22.62
CA LEU A 385 -33.68 0.86 23.64
C LEU A 385 -35.16 1.08 23.25
N ALA A 386 -35.44 1.38 21.98
CA ALA A 386 -36.83 1.47 21.51
C ALA A 386 -37.55 0.12 21.55
N ALA A 387 -36.86 -1.00 21.31
CA ALA A 387 -37.44 -2.34 21.45
C ALA A 387 -37.68 -2.73 22.92
N ASP A 388 -36.82 -2.29 23.84
CA ASP A 388 -36.98 -2.50 25.28
C ASP A 388 -38.10 -1.60 25.87
N ASP A 389 -38.26 -0.37 25.38
CA ASP A 389 -39.31 0.58 25.82
C ASP A 389 -40.72 0.20 25.30
N ASP A 390 -40.85 -0.37 24.10
CA ASP A 390 -42.16 -0.75 23.52
C ASP A 390 -42.77 -2.04 24.12
N ASP A 391 -41.97 -2.90 24.76
CA ASP A 391 -42.42 -4.21 25.29
C ASP A 391 -42.87 -4.15 26.77
N PHE A 392 -42.48 -3.11 27.53
CA PHE A 392 -43.02 -2.89 28.89
C PHE A 392 -44.37 -2.16 28.89
N ALA A 393 -44.72 -1.47 27.80
CA ALA A 393 -45.95 -0.68 27.67
C ALA A 393 -47.17 -1.48 27.14
N ARG A 394 -47.01 -2.75 26.75
CA ARG A 394 -48.08 -3.60 26.19
C ARG A 394 -48.44 -4.86 27.00
N ALA A 395 -47.87 -5.04 28.19
CA ALA A 395 -48.17 -6.15 29.09
C ALA A 395 -48.95 -5.74 30.36
N GLY A 396 -49.61 -4.56 30.36
CA GLY A 396 -50.23 -4.00 31.58
C GLY A 396 -51.32 -2.94 31.34
N GLY A 397 -52.22 -3.17 30.38
CA GLY A 397 -53.39 -2.32 30.10
C GLY A 397 -54.62 -3.13 29.71
#